data_AF-A0A353NQJ8-F1
#
_entry.id   AF-A0A353NQJ8-F1
#
_cell.length_a   1.000
_cell.length_b   1.000
_cell.length_c   1.000
_cell.angle_alpha   90.00
_cell.angle_beta   90.00
_cell.angle_gamma   90.00
#
_symmetry.space_group_name_H-M   'P 1'
#
loop_
_entity.id
_entity.type
_entity.pdbx_description
1 polymer ?
#
loop_
_entity_poly.entity_id
_entity_poly.type
_entity_poly.pdbx_seq_one_letter_code
_entity_poly.pdbx_strand_id
1 'polypeptide(L)'
;MTLFVIAVDRNGQVTDLTFAIMVQTEVLFVVSKEKTGFVCDKQRLIYVTYSQEDFEELWGGDLNAYKDFLLARQREFQRWQEDHFGAWILLVPFDKEDYSRWLKENPLRNNYRDKHASWALWVAQKPEQLKKIRDRHPLQNYILKDESLQAFLFGWFLPVIINNSTGMRLLKRTIPQDVLCEIRQELISQSMQPFPEFRRISALRCSGATILLGDRLVYPDAIDQSGKQIEESLITSWKNTSPLYLNMDELLGTNPLPINPHWRYPKVAVVCLPVAVLGCAFDCETITVQLSRTECSDLPMEIWRNYFHPYGIELYPGKGADFAVAGYTKHIHNEIERDLPSENELHKFRQPPHREYIWRIK
;
A
#
# COMPACT_ATOMS: atom_id res chain seq x y z
N MET A 1 17.69 6.82 19.32
CA MET A 1 19.04 6.52 18.80
C MET A 1 19.24 7.41 17.59
N THR A 2 20.09 8.43 17.70
CA THR A 2 20.31 9.42 16.63
C THR A 2 21.32 8.84 15.64
N LEU A 3 20.93 8.64 14.38
CA LEU A 3 21.83 8.20 13.32
C LEU A 3 22.44 9.44 12.67
N PHE A 4 23.77 9.56 12.67
CA PHE A 4 24.48 10.58 11.90
C PHE A 4 24.97 9.94 10.60
N VAL A 5 24.58 10.49 9.46
CA VAL A 5 25.16 10.12 8.16
C VAL A 5 26.13 11.23 7.78
N ILE A 6 27.42 10.91 7.72
CA ILE A 6 28.47 11.82 7.28
C ILE A 6 28.79 11.46 5.82
N ALA A 7 28.58 12.40 4.90
CA ALA A 7 29.05 12.27 3.53
C ALA A 7 30.53 12.70 3.46
N VAL A 8 31.37 11.82 2.93
CA VAL A 8 32.80 12.06 2.74
C VAL A 8 33.09 11.93 1.24
N ASP A 9 33.79 12.90 0.69
CA ASP A 9 34.19 12.87 -0.72
C ASP A 9 35.29 11.83 -0.98
N ARG A 10 35.65 11.64 -2.26
CA ARG A 10 36.67 10.67 -2.68
C ARG A 10 38.08 10.97 -2.15
N ASN A 11 38.32 12.14 -1.56
CA ASN A 11 39.59 12.55 -0.97
C ASN A 11 39.58 12.53 0.56
N GLY A 12 38.50 12.03 1.19
CA GLY A 12 38.40 11.93 2.63
C GLY A 12 38.00 13.24 3.33
N GLN A 13 37.56 14.27 2.59
CA GLN A 13 37.06 15.50 3.18
C GLN A 13 35.55 15.45 3.38
N VAL A 14 35.11 15.85 4.58
CA VAL A 14 33.68 15.93 4.93
C VAL A 14 33.10 17.14 4.22
N THR A 15 32.31 16.87 3.19
CA THR A 15 31.59 17.89 2.42
C THR A 15 30.12 17.82 2.81
N ASP A 16 29.70 18.83 3.56
CA ASP A 16 28.32 19.12 3.97
C ASP A 16 27.73 18.32 5.14
N LEU A 17 27.25 19.08 6.14
CA LEU A 17 26.58 18.63 7.34
C LEU A 17 25.13 19.10 7.24
N THR A 18 24.30 18.37 6.49
CA THR A 18 22.90 18.75 6.29
C THR A 18 22.07 18.32 7.50
N PHE A 19 21.60 19.29 8.28
CA PHE A 19 20.66 19.09 9.38
C PHE A 19 19.25 18.83 8.84
N ALA A 20 18.79 17.58 8.90
CA ALA A 20 17.38 17.27 8.69
C ALA A 20 16.61 17.56 9.98
N ILE A 21 16.00 18.75 10.07
CA ILE A 21 14.96 19.03 11.05
C ILE A 21 13.68 18.35 10.55
N MET A 22 13.32 17.23 11.16
CA MET A 22 11.97 16.64 11.05
C MET A 22 10.97 17.63 11.64
N VAL A 23 10.34 18.41 10.78
CA VAL A 23 9.16 19.21 11.14
C VAL A 23 7.98 18.24 11.25
N GLN A 24 7.54 18.01 12.48
CA GLN A 24 6.29 17.34 12.81
C GLN A 24 5.14 18.05 12.08
N THR A 25 4.51 17.37 11.13
CA THR A 25 3.20 17.77 10.61
C THR A 25 2.15 17.04 11.43
N GLU A 26 1.44 17.80 12.26
CA GLU A 26 0.32 17.35 13.07
C GLU A 26 -0.82 16.84 12.18
N VAL A 27 -0.98 15.52 12.09
CA VAL A 27 -2.25 14.94 11.64
C VAL A 27 -3.21 15.02 12.82
N LEU A 28 -4.21 15.89 12.67
CA LEU A 28 -5.31 16.09 13.61
C LEU A 28 -6.11 14.78 13.74
N PHE A 29 -5.78 13.96 14.74
CA PHE A 29 -6.65 12.88 15.21
C PHE A 29 -7.32 13.33 16.52
N VAL A 30 -8.55 13.79 16.41
CA VAL A 30 -9.44 14.01 17.56
C VAL A 30 -10.18 12.69 17.84
N VAL A 31 -9.61 11.85 18.71
CA VAL A 31 -10.07 11.66 20.11
C VAL A 31 -8.83 11.26 20.92
N SER A 32 -8.47 12.13 21.86
CA SER A 32 -7.31 11.99 22.72
C SER A 32 -7.67 11.31 24.05
N LYS A 33 -7.09 10.11 24.28
CA LYS A 33 -6.61 9.52 25.55
C LYS A 33 -6.68 7.99 25.52
N GLU A 34 -5.74 7.36 24.81
CA GLU A 34 -5.08 6.15 25.32
C GLU A 34 -3.64 6.11 24.80
N LYS A 35 -2.70 5.88 25.71
CA LYS A 35 -1.31 5.53 25.40
C LYS A 35 -0.90 4.50 26.44
N THR A 36 -0.66 3.24 26.14
CA THR A 36 -0.73 2.43 24.93
C THR A 36 -0.65 1.03 25.52
N GLY A 37 -1.72 0.22 25.58
CA GLY A 37 -1.74 -1.06 26.31
C GLY A 37 -0.78 -2.16 25.78
N PHE A 38 0.50 -1.82 25.64
CA PHE A 38 1.64 -2.47 25.03
C PHE A 38 2.83 -2.17 25.92
N VAL A 39 3.62 -3.18 26.26
CA VAL A 39 4.86 -2.99 27.00
C VAL A 39 5.86 -4.05 26.59
N CYS A 40 7.10 -3.64 26.36
CA CYS A 40 8.20 -4.54 26.07
C CYS A 40 8.98 -4.85 27.36
N ASP A 41 9.17 -6.12 27.67
CA ASP A 41 10.02 -6.61 28.75
C ASP A 41 11.06 -7.60 28.21
N LYS A 42 12.27 -7.09 27.97
CA LYS A 42 13.41 -7.81 27.39
C LYS A 42 13.06 -8.43 26.03
N GLN A 43 12.63 -9.68 26.04
CA GLN A 43 12.27 -10.47 24.85
C GLN A 43 10.76 -10.66 24.74
N ARG A 44 9.93 -9.94 25.50
CA ARG A 44 8.47 -10.13 25.52
C ARG A 44 7.76 -8.85 25.11
N LEU A 45 6.89 -8.93 24.10
CA LEU A 45 5.95 -7.88 23.76
C LEU A 45 4.61 -8.23 24.39
N ILE A 46 4.24 -7.51 25.44
CA ILE A 46 3.01 -7.75 26.21
C ILE A 46 1.92 -6.82 25.69
N TYR A 47 0.75 -7.37 25.39
CA TYR A 47 -0.38 -6.65 24.81
C TYR A 47 -1.66 -6.93 25.60
N VAL A 48 -2.34 -5.85 26.02
CA VAL A 48 -3.63 -5.93 26.72
C VAL A 48 -4.76 -6.03 25.70
N THR A 49 -5.59 -7.06 25.85
CA THR A 49 -6.79 -7.28 25.03
C THR A 49 -8.04 -6.96 25.83
N TYR A 50 -9.01 -6.27 25.24
CA TYR A 50 -10.25 -5.85 25.89
C TYR A 50 -11.45 -6.43 25.15
N SER A 51 -12.38 -7.05 25.87
CA SER A 51 -13.68 -7.45 25.32
C SER A 51 -14.51 -6.23 24.88
N GLN A 52 -15.64 -6.49 24.22
CA GLN A 52 -16.58 -5.41 23.88
C GLN A 52 -17.11 -4.77 25.17
N GLU A 53 -17.47 -5.56 26.17
CA GLU A 53 -17.99 -5.11 27.44
C GLU A 53 -16.97 -4.26 28.20
N ASP A 54 -15.71 -4.68 28.22
CA ASP A 54 -14.61 -3.88 28.79
C ASP A 54 -14.48 -2.54 28.07
N PHE A 55 -14.58 -2.55 26.73
CA PHE A 55 -14.45 -1.35 25.93
C PHE A 55 -15.58 -0.34 26.19
N GLU A 56 -16.83 -0.84 26.18
CA GLU A 56 -18.01 -0.04 26.45
C GLU A 56 -17.94 0.59 27.85
N GLU A 57 -17.48 -0.17 28.85
CA GLU A 57 -17.36 0.37 30.20
C GLU A 57 -16.23 1.41 30.34
N LEU A 58 -15.06 1.16 29.73
CA LEU A 58 -13.87 2.00 29.92
C LEU A 58 -13.91 3.29 29.10
N TRP A 59 -14.38 3.23 27.85
CA TRP A 59 -14.33 4.36 26.93
C TRP A 59 -15.69 4.90 26.54
N GLY A 60 -16.76 4.13 26.73
CA GLY A 60 -18.06 4.43 26.15
C GLY A 60 -18.04 4.26 24.63
N GLY A 61 -19.05 3.63 24.07
CA GLY A 61 -19.12 3.43 22.63
C GLY A 61 -20.12 2.34 22.26
N ASP A 62 -20.30 2.15 20.96
CA ASP A 62 -21.07 1.05 20.41
C ASP A 62 -20.14 0.01 19.75
N LEU A 63 -20.75 -1.04 19.21
CA LEU A 63 -20.03 -2.10 18.49
C LEU A 63 -19.16 -1.55 17.34
N ASN A 64 -19.58 -0.47 16.68
CA ASN A 64 -18.80 0.12 15.59
C ASN A 64 -17.52 0.79 16.12
N ALA A 65 -17.63 1.56 17.20
CA ALA A 65 -16.49 2.13 17.87
C ALA A 65 -15.52 1.05 18.38
N TYR A 66 -16.05 -0.06 18.90
CA TYR A 66 -15.23 -1.20 19.33
C TYR A 66 -14.48 -1.86 18.16
N LYS A 67 -15.13 -2.08 17.01
CA LYS A 67 -14.47 -2.60 15.80
C LYS A 67 -13.35 -1.68 15.30
N ASP A 68 -13.59 -0.36 15.30
CA ASP A 68 -12.56 0.63 14.95
C ASP A 68 -11.41 0.63 15.95
N PHE A 69 -11.70 0.50 17.25
CA PHE A 69 -10.70 0.33 18.30
C PHE A 69 -9.84 -0.92 18.07
N LEU A 70 -10.44 -2.07 17.77
CA LEU A 70 -9.70 -3.31 17.50
C LEU A 70 -8.74 -3.15 16.31
N LEU A 71 -9.18 -2.53 15.21
CA LEU A 71 -8.33 -2.27 14.05
C LEU A 71 -7.19 -1.29 14.34
N ALA A 72 -7.47 -0.22 15.10
CA ALA A 72 -6.43 0.70 15.53
C ALA A 72 -5.36 -0.02 16.36
N ARG A 73 -5.80 -0.87 17.29
CA ARG A 73 -4.91 -1.70 18.14
C ARG A 73 -4.13 -2.71 17.31
N GLN A 74 -4.72 -3.30 16.26
CA GLN A 74 -4.00 -4.20 15.36
C GLN A 74 -2.86 -3.49 14.62
N ARG A 75 -3.13 -2.31 14.04
CA ARG A 75 -2.11 -1.52 13.33
C ARG A 75 -0.99 -1.10 14.27
N GLU A 76 -1.33 -0.71 15.49
CA GLU A 76 -0.35 -0.38 16.52
C GLU A 76 0.47 -1.63 16.89
N PHE A 77 -0.17 -2.78 17.10
CA PHE A 77 0.50 -4.04 17.40
C PHE A 77 1.48 -4.47 16.30
N GLN A 78 1.10 -4.33 15.03
CA GLN A 78 1.99 -4.61 13.88
C GLN A 78 3.25 -3.74 13.91
N ARG A 79 3.10 -2.42 14.17
CA ARG A 79 4.25 -1.52 14.34
C ARG A 79 5.16 -1.96 15.48
N TRP A 80 4.59 -2.32 16.63
CA TRP A 80 5.36 -2.83 17.76
C TRP A 80 6.10 -4.14 17.44
N GLN A 81 5.50 -5.04 16.66
CA GLN A 81 6.14 -6.27 16.20
C GLN A 81 7.32 -6.00 15.25
N GLU A 82 7.19 -5.02 14.35
CA GLU A 82 8.25 -4.59 13.45
C GLU A 82 9.42 -3.97 14.24
N ASP A 83 9.12 -3.06 15.16
CA ASP A 83 10.11 -2.40 16.02
C ASP A 83 10.83 -3.39 16.97
N HIS A 84 10.16 -4.48 17.35
CA HIS A 84 10.65 -5.48 18.30
C HIS A 84 10.72 -6.87 17.67
N PHE A 85 11.26 -6.94 16.46
CA PHE A 85 11.37 -8.20 15.72
C PHE A 85 12.05 -9.29 16.56
N GLY A 86 11.40 -10.45 16.69
CA GLY A 86 11.88 -11.58 17.50
C GLY A 86 11.40 -11.59 18.96
N ALA A 87 10.65 -10.58 19.41
CA ALA A 87 10.01 -10.60 20.72
C ALA A 87 8.86 -11.62 20.79
N TRP A 88 8.75 -12.30 21.92
CA TRP A 88 7.69 -13.24 22.24
C TRP A 88 6.42 -12.46 22.60
N ILE A 89 5.36 -12.67 21.82
CA ILE A 89 4.09 -11.99 22.02
C ILE A 89 3.36 -12.62 23.20
N LEU A 90 2.94 -11.81 24.15
CA LEU A 90 2.14 -12.24 25.29
C LEU A 90 0.84 -11.43 25.37
N LEU A 91 -0.27 -12.10 25.09
CA LEU A 91 -1.61 -11.54 25.22
C LEU A 91 -2.09 -11.64 26.68
N VAL A 92 -2.55 -10.53 27.24
CA VAL A 92 -3.12 -10.44 28.59
C VAL A 92 -4.55 -9.89 28.48
N PRO A 93 -5.58 -10.74 28.64
CA PRO A 93 -6.96 -10.27 28.72
C PRO A 93 -7.13 -9.31 29.89
N PHE A 94 -7.79 -8.18 29.66
CA PHE A 94 -8.12 -7.23 30.71
C PHE A 94 -9.08 -7.89 31.70
N ASP A 95 -8.77 -7.75 32.99
CA ASP A 95 -9.62 -8.27 34.07
C ASP A 95 -9.85 -7.15 35.07
N LYS A 96 -11.04 -6.58 35.03
CA LYS A 96 -11.41 -5.40 35.83
C LYS A 96 -11.21 -5.63 37.33
N GLU A 97 -11.56 -6.81 37.83
CA GLU A 97 -11.45 -7.12 39.26
C GLU A 97 -9.99 -7.21 39.71
N ASP A 98 -9.15 -7.94 38.95
CA ASP A 98 -7.73 -8.07 39.23
C ASP A 98 -7.00 -6.74 39.09
N TYR A 99 -7.32 -5.99 38.05
CA TYR A 99 -6.80 -4.64 37.83
C TYR A 99 -7.16 -3.69 38.96
N SER A 100 -8.41 -3.71 39.42
CA SER A 100 -8.86 -2.88 40.54
C SER A 100 -8.18 -3.25 41.86
N ARG A 101 -7.94 -4.55 42.09
CA ARG A 101 -7.17 -5.04 43.25
C ARG A 101 -5.72 -4.55 43.18
N TRP A 102 -5.09 -4.71 42.02
CA TRP A 102 -3.72 -4.26 41.77
C TRP A 102 -3.55 -2.75 41.99
N LEU A 103 -4.50 -1.91 41.55
CA LEU A 103 -4.47 -0.47 41.81
C LEU A 103 -4.56 -0.11 43.30
N LYS A 104 -5.37 -0.84 44.07
CA LYS A 104 -5.46 -0.64 45.53
C LYS A 104 -4.15 -0.98 46.23
N GLU A 105 -3.46 -2.02 45.77
CA GLU A 105 -2.14 -2.42 46.27
C GLU A 105 -1.02 -1.49 45.79
N ASN A 106 -1.21 -0.80 44.66
CA ASN A 106 -0.20 0.05 44.02
C ASN A 106 -0.73 1.47 43.75
N PRO A 107 -1.11 2.25 44.78
CA PRO A 107 -1.80 3.53 44.62
C PRO A 107 -1.00 4.57 43.81
N LEU A 108 0.34 4.53 43.88
CA LEU A 108 1.22 5.42 43.11
C LEU A 108 1.12 5.19 41.60
N ARG A 109 0.70 4.01 41.15
CA ARG A 109 0.53 3.67 39.73
C ARG A 109 -0.75 4.23 39.13
N ASN A 110 -1.70 4.71 39.96
CA ASN A 110 -2.94 5.29 39.47
C ASN A 110 -2.71 6.59 38.67
N ASN A 111 -1.60 7.29 38.93
CA ASN A 111 -1.22 8.52 38.23
C ASN A 111 -0.38 8.26 36.97
N TYR A 112 -0.05 7.00 36.67
CA TYR A 112 0.78 6.69 35.51
C TYR A 112 -0.06 6.85 34.25
N ARG A 113 0.59 7.36 33.19
CA ARG A 113 -0.05 7.51 31.88
C ARG A 113 -0.54 6.18 31.30
N ASP A 114 0.16 5.10 31.63
CA ASP A 114 -0.09 3.76 31.09
C ASP A 114 -0.23 2.70 32.20
N LYS A 115 -1.30 2.87 32.97
CA LYS A 115 -1.66 2.01 34.09
C LYS A 115 -2.04 0.59 33.65
N HIS A 116 -2.69 0.43 32.49
CA HIS A 116 -3.10 -0.88 31.97
C HIS A 116 -1.89 -1.70 31.49
N ALA A 117 -0.95 -1.10 30.76
CA ALA A 117 0.28 -1.83 30.37
C ALA A 117 1.13 -2.19 31.60
N SER A 118 1.19 -1.32 32.60
CA SER A 118 1.91 -1.59 33.86
C SER A 118 1.32 -2.78 34.63
N TRP A 119 -0.01 -2.85 34.73
CA TRP A 119 -0.71 -3.99 35.30
C TRP A 119 -0.45 -5.27 34.50
N ALA A 120 -0.54 -5.20 33.18
CA ALA A 120 -0.31 -6.36 32.32
C ALA A 120 1.12 -6.89 32.41
N LEU A 121 2.12 -6.01 32.56
CA LEU A 121 3.50 -6.42 32.86
C LEU A 121 3.59 -7.19 34.18
N TRP A 122 2.93 -6.70 35.22
CA TRP A 122 2.92 -7.35 36.53
C TRP A 122 2.23 -8.73 36.47
N VAL A 123 1.12 -8.85 35.73
CA VAL A 123 0.45 -10.14 35.48
C VAL A 123 1.34 -11.07 34.64
N ALA A 124 2.01 -10.55 33.61
CA ALA A 124 2.91 -11.30 32.73
C ALA A 124 4.11 -11.93 33.45
N GLN A 125 4.50 -11.37 34.60
CA GLN A 125 5.55 -11.90 35.45
C GLN A 125 5.07 -13.04 36.36
N LYS A 126 3.76 -13.34 36.38
CA LYS A 126 3.12 -14.32 37.27
C LYS A 126 2.30 -15.34 36.45
N PRO A 127 2.94 -16.44 35.98
CA PRO A 127 2.30 -17.40 35.06
C PRO A 127 0.97 -17.97 35.55
N GLU A 128 0.88 -18.32 36.84
CA GLU A 128 -0.34 -18.88 37.44
C GLU A 128 -1.50 -17.87 37.47
N GLN A 129 -1.19 -16.60 37.70
CA GLN A 129 -2.20 -15.54 37.70
C GLN A 129 -2.69 -15.25 36.28
N LEU A 130 -1.76 -15.17 35.32
CA LEU A 130 -2.11 -15.01 33.92
C LEU A 130 -2.97 -16.17 33.41
N LYS A 131 -2.66 -17.41 33.81
CA LYS A 131 -3.48 -18.58 33.47
C LYS A 131 -4.92 -18.43 34.00
N LYS A 132 -5.08 -18.08 35.28
CA LYS A 132 -6.42 -17.82 35.88
C LYS A 132 -7.19 -16.71 35.17
N ILE A 133 -6.51 -15.65 34.73
CA ILE A 133 -7.15 -14.58 33.95
C ILE A 133 -7.60 -15.11 32.58
N ARG A 134 -6.75 -15.85 31.87
CA ARG A 134 -7.09 -16.46 30.59
C ARG A 134 -8.23 -17.47 30.68
N ASP A 135 -8.29 -18.23 31.77
CA ASP A 135 -9.38 -19.19 32.00
C ASP A 135 -10.73 -18.48 32.22
N ARG A 136 -10.73 -17.25 32.77
CA ARG A 136 -11.93 -16.40 32.93
C ARG A 136 -12.31 -15.66 31.64
N HIS A 137 -11.33 -15.35 30.80
CA HIS A 137 -11.48 -14.59 29.55
C HIS A 137 -10.91 -15.39 28.36
N PRO A 138 -11.57 -16.48 27.94
CA PRO A 138 -11.02 -17.42 26.96
C PRO A 138 -11.02 -16.88 25.53
N LEU A 139 -11.79 -15.83 25.25
CA LEU A 139 -11.97 -15.29 23.90
C LEU A 139 -10.82 -14.34 23.54
N GLN A 140 -10.10 -14.67 22.47
CA GLN A 140 -9.24 -13.71 21.77
C GLN A 140 -10.11 -12.86 20.85
N ASN A 141 -10.06 -11.54 21.03
CA ASN A 141 -10.79 -10.63 20.15
C ASN A 141 -10.16 -10.69 18.76
N TYR A 142 -10.89 -11.30 17.82
CA TYR A 142 -10.47 -11.42 16.45
C TYR A 142 -10.75 -10.11 15.71
N ILE A 143 -9.74 -9.56 15.05
CA ILE A 143 -9.93 -8.42 14.16
C ILE A 143 -10.30 -8.96 12.77
N LEU A 144 -11.54 -8.74 12.35
CA LEU A 144 -12.01 -9.14 11.02
C LEU A 144 -11.30 -8.29 9.97
N LYS A 145 -10.35 -8.92 9.24
CA LYS A 145 -9.71 -8.33 8.05
C LYS A 145 -10.74 -7.88 7.00
N ASP A 146 -11.91 -8.50 7.01
CA ASP A 146 -13.02 -8.29 6.07
C ASP A 146 -13.59 -6.87 6.09
N GLU A 147 -13.32 -6.08 7.15
CA GLU A 147 -13.69 -4.66 7.18
C GLU A 147 -12.48 -3.72 7.19
N SER A 148 -11.24 -4.22 7.28
CA SER A 148 -10.05 -3.38 7.40
C SER A 148 -9.77 -2.62 6.10
N LEU A 149 -9.82 -1.30 6.13
CA LEU A 149 -9.49 -0.48 4.97
C LEU A 149 -8.00 -0.61 4.61
N GLN A 150 -7.74 -0.95 3.34
CA GLN A 150 -6.42 -1.09 2.78
C GLN A 150 -6.38 -0.53 1.36
N ALA A 151 -5.21 -0.07 0.94
CA ALA A 151 -4.92 0.35 -0.41
C ALA A 151 -3.66 -0.38 -0.91
N PHE A 152 -3.65 -0.76 -2.18
CA PHE A 152 -2.47 -1.24 -2.88
C PHE A 152 -2.32 -0.45 -4.17
N LEU A 153 -1.10 -0.01 -4.47
CA LEU A 153 -0.76 0.64 -5.73
C LEU A 153 0.23 -0.23 -6.50
N PHE A 154 -0.06 -0.46 -7.78
CA PHE A 154 0.88 -1.08 -8.70
C PHE A 154 0.84 -0.40 -10.07
N GLY A 155 1.91 -0.60 -10.84
CA GLY A 155 2.02 -0.07 -12.20
C GLY A 155 1.66 -1.15 -13.21
N TRP A 156 0.74 -0.85 -14.11
CA TRP A 156 0.48 -1.71 -15.24
C TRP A 156 1.31 -1.28 -16.45
N PHE A 157 2.31 -2.10 -16.81
CA PHE A 157 3.33 -1.78 -17.81
C PHE A 157 2.83 -1.93 -19.25
N LEU A 158 3.02 -0.88 -20.03
CA LEU A 158 2.65 -0.75 -21.43
C LEU A 158 3.91 -0.43 -22.25
N PRO A 159 4.51 -1.42 -22.92
CA PRO A 159 5.61 -1.16 -23.83
C PRO A 159 5.06 -0.54 -25.11
N VAL A 160 5.59 0.61 -25.50
CA VAL A 160 5.13 1.39 -26.65
C VAL A 160 6.29 1.73 -27.58
N ILE A 161 6.03 1.75 -28.89
CA ILE A 161 6.92 2.26 -29.92
C ILE A 161 6.50 3.70 -30.23
N ILE A 162 7.45 4.61 -30.11
CA ILE A 162 7.25 6.05 -30.27
C ILE A 162 8.05 6.49 -31.48
N ASN A 163 7.37 6.97 -32.51
CA ASN A 163 7.99 7.31 -33.79
C ASN A 163 8.60 8.71 -33.83
N ASN A 164 8.27 9.60 -32.89
CA ASN A 164 8.79 10.97 -32.84
C ASN A 164 8.62 11.63 -31.46
N SER A 165 9.23 12.81 -31.30
CA SER A 165 9.17 13.61 -30.06
C SER A 165 7.78 14.18 -29.74
N THR A 166 6.89 14.26 -30.73
CA THR A 166 5.49 14.68 -30.50
C THR A 166 4.71 13.57 -29.80
N GLY A 167 4.84 12.31 -30.23
CA GLY A 167 4.27 11.15 -29.54
C GLY A 167 4.72 11.07 -28.08
N MET A 168 6.03 11.24 -27.83
CA MET A 168 6.56 11.25 -26.46
C MET A 168 5.95 12.37 -25.59
N ARG A 169 5.71 13.56 -26.15
CA ARG A 169 5.03 14.66 -25.45
C ARG A 169 3.57 14.34 -25.13
N LEU A 170 2.89 13.61 -26.02
CA LEU A 170 1.49 13.25 -25.87
C LEU A 170 1.26 12.22 -24.76
N LEU A 171 2.22 11.32 -24.50
CA LEU A 171 2.17 10.36 -23.38
C LEU A 171 2.09 11.01 -22.00
N LYS A 172 2.47 12.28 -21.88
CA LYS A 172 2.41 13.05 -20.63
C LYS A 172 1.03 13.61 -20.32
N ARG A 173 0.14 13.65 -21.32
CA ARG A 173 -1.16 14.27 -21.18
C ARG A 173 -2.06 13.41 -20.30
N THR A 174 -3.01 14.07 -19.65
CA THR A 174 -4.12 13.40 -18.99
C THR A 174 -4.87 12.53 -20.01
N ILE A 175 -5.10 11.28 -19.64
CA ILE A 175 -5.90 10.33 -20.40
C ILE A 175 -7.36 10.79 -20.32
N PRO A 176 -8.09 10.85 -21.44
CA PRO A 176 -9.52 11.17 -21.44
C PRO A 176 -10.31 10.29 -20.48
N GLN A 177 -11.27 10.88 -19.75
CA GLN A 177 -12.01 10.18 -18.70
C GLN A 177 -12.87 9.04 -19.23
N ASP A 178 -13.42 9.18 -20.44
CA ASP A 178 -14.13 8.14 -21.17
C ASP A 178 -13.26 6.90 -21.38
N VAL A 179 -12.00 7.09 -21.78
CA VAL A 179 -11.01 5.99 -21.94
C VAL A 179 -10.70 5.33 -20.60
N LEU A 180 -10.51 6.11 -19.52
CA LEU A 180 -10.29 5.56 -18.18
C LEU A 180 -11.51 4.77 -17.69
N CYS A 181 -12.72 5.26 -17.94
CA CYS A 181 -13.96 4.57 -17.60
C CYS A 181 -14.09 3.24 -18.34
N GLU A 182 -13.80 3.22 -19.64
CA GLU A 182 -13.78 1.99 -20.46
C GLU A 182 -12.77 0.97 -19.92
N ILE A 183 -11.52 1.38 -19.70
CA ILE A 183 -10.46 0.49 -19.15
C ILE A 183 -10.91 -0.07 -17.80
N ARG A 184 -11.44 0.78 -16.92
CA ARG A 184 -11.90 0.36 -15.59
C ARG A 184 -13.06 -0.63 -15.69
N GLN A 185 -14.04 -0.38 -16.56
CA GLN A 185 -15.18 -1.28 -16.76
C GLN A 185 -14.74 -2.63 -17.31
N GLU A 186 -13.82 -2.65 -18.28
CA GLU A 186 -13.29 -3.90 -18.83
C GLU A 186 -12.58 -4.70 -17.72
N LEU A 187 -11.68 -4.06 -16.96
CA LEU A 187 -11.00 -4.71 -15.83
C LEU A 187 -11.98 -5.28 -14.79
N ILE A 188 -13.03 -4.52 -14.45
CA ILE A 188 -14.05 -4.99 -13.52
C ILE A 188 -14.82 -6.17 -14.11
N SER A 189 -15.24 -6.10 -15.37
CA SER A 189 -16.03 -7.15 -16.01
C SER A 189 -15.26 -8.47 -16.12
N GLN A 190 -13.95 -8.40 -16.39
CA GLN A 190 -13.09 -9.57 -16.58
C GLN A 190 -12.54 -10.13 -15.26
N SER A 191 -12.24 -9.27 -14.27
CA SER A 191 -11.54 -9.67 -13.05
C SER A 191 -12.40 -9.66 -11.77
N MET A 192 -13.50 -8.90 -11.71
CA MET A 192 -14.15 -8.51 -10.45
C MET A 192 -15.59 -9.02 -10.24
N GLN A 193 -16.05 -10.05 -10.95
CA GLN A 193 -17.34 -10.70 -10.65
C GLN A 193 -17.34 -11.34 -9.24
N PRO A 194 -18.40 -11.19 -8.41
CA PRO A 194 -19.08 -9.98 -7.98
C PRO A 194 -18.50 -9.51 -6.62
N PHE A 195 -17.46 -8.67 -6.63
CA PHE A 195 -17.05 -8.01 -5.39
C PHE A 195 -18.08 -6.94 -4.99
N PRO A 196 -18.39 -6.78 -3.70
CA PRO A 196 -19.21 -5.68 -3.24
C PRO A 196 -18.58 -4.34 -3.64
N GLU A 197 -19.42 -3.37 -4.00
CA GLU A 197 -18.94 -2.01 -4.26
C GLU A 197 -18.26 -1.42 -3.02
N PHE A 198 -17.18 -0.67 -3.25
CA PHE A 198 -16.49 0.04 -2.19
C PHE A 198 -17.43 1.00 -1.45
N ARG A 199 -17.52 0.81 -0.14
CA ARG A 199 -18.17 1.76 0.78
C ARG A 199 -17.34 1.94 2.02
N ARG A 200 -16.85 3.16 2.24
CA ARG A 200 -16.21 3.57 3.48
C ARG A 200 -17.22 3.61 4.62
N ILE A 201 -16.89 2.91 5.71
CA ILE A 201 -17.68 2.81 6.94
C ILE A 201 -17.11 3.76 8.00
N SER A 202 -15.78 3.79 8.14
CA SER A 202 -15.07 4.64 9.11
C SER A 202 -13.70 5.10 8.57
N ALA A 203 -12.89 5.73 9.41
CA ALA A 203 -11.50 6.05 9.08
C ALA A 203 -10.66 4.78 8.82
N LEU A 204 -10.99 3.66 9.47
CA LEU A 204 -10.23 2.42 9.43
C LEU A 204 -10.98 1.29 8.70
N ARG A 205 -12.28 1.48 8.41
CA ARG A 205 -13.15 0.44 7.89
C ARG A 205 -13.85 0.77 6.59
N CYS A 206 -14.06 -0.25 5.78
CA CYS A 206 -14.88 -0.22 4.59
C CYS A 206 -15.48 -1.61 4.31
N SER A 207 -16.40 -1.66 3.36
CA SER A 207 -16.88 -2.89 2.72
C SER A 207 -16.54 -2.85 1.24
N GLY A 208 -16.29 -4.01 0.64
CA GLY A 208 -16.05 -4.11 -0.79
C GLY A 208 -14.73 -3.48 -1.23
N ALA A 209 -14.57 -3.32 -2.54
CA ALA A 209 -13.38 -2.74 -3.13
C ALA A 209 -13.69 -1.99 -4.43
N THR A 210 -12.75 -1.13 -4.83
CA THR A 210 -12.78 -0.42 -6.11
C THR A 210 -11.38 -0.35 -6.70
N ILE A 211 -11.33 -0.26 -8.02
CA ILE A 211 -10.12 0.02 -8.80
C ILE A 211 -10.14 1.51 -9.16
N LEU A 212 -9.00 2.17 -8.96
CA LEU A 212 -8.73 3.56 -9.28
C LEU A 212 -7.57 3.59 -10.27
N LEU A 213 -7.79 4.21 -11.43
CA LEU A 213 -6.76 4.34 -12.45
C LEU A 213 -6.11 5.72 -12.37
N GLY A 214 -4.81 5.79 -12.60
CA GLY A 214 -4.09 7.06 -12.77
C GLY A 214 -4.63 7.84 -13.96
N ASP A 215 -4.74 9.16 -13.79
CA ASP A 215 -5.19 10.06 -14.86
C ASP A 215 -4.18 10.21 -16.00
N ARG A 216 -2.98 9.61 -15.90
CA ARG A 216 -1.91 9.68 -16.90
C ARG A 216 -0.97 8.49 -16.79
N LEU A 217 -0.15 8.33 -17.83
CA LEU A 217 0.93 7.36 -17.86
C LEU A 217 2.17 7.93 -17.17
N VAL A 218 2.87 7.08 -16.41
CA VAL A 218 4.09 7.44 -15.66
C VAL A 218 5.23 6.47 -15.97
N TYR A 219 6.45 6.81 -15.55
CA TYR A 219 7.54 5.82 -15.58
C TYR A 219 7.41 4.85 -14.40
N PRO A 220 7.83 3.58 -14.57
CA PRO A 220 7.88 2.58 -13.51
C PRO A 220 8.41 3.11 -12.18
N ASP A 221 9.58 3.76 -12.20
CA ASP A 221 10.26 4.28 -11.01
C ASP A 221 9.41 5.27 -10.20
N ALA A 222 8.44 5.96 -10.82
CA ALA A 222 7.56 6.89 -10.11
C ALA A 222 6.56 6.15 -9.20
N ILE A 223 6.13 4.95 -9.59
CA ILE A 223 5.26 4.11 -8.75
C ILE A 223 6.04 3.64 -7.52
N ASP A 224 7.28 3.19 -7.71
CA ASP A 224 8.12 2.70 -6.60
C ASP A 224 8.46 3.82 -5.60
N GLN A 225 8.75 5.03 -6.09
CA GLN A 225 9.13 6.17 -5.25
C GLN A 225 7.97 6.72 -4.42
N SER A 226 6.76 6.72 -4.96
CA SER A 226 5.61 7.37 -4.34
C SER A 226 4.53 6.40 -3.85
N GLY A 227 4.72 5.09 -4.07
CA GLY A 227 3.73 4.04 -3.80
C GLY A 227 3.11 4.13 -2.41
N LYS A 228 3.97 4.06 -1.37
CA LYS A 228 3.54 4.10 0.03
C LYS A 228 2.79 5.39 0.39
N GLN A 229 3.27 6.54 -0.10
CA GLN A 229 2.65 7.84 0.18
C GLN A 229 1.25 7.91 -0.45
N ILE A 230 1.09 7.38 -1.66
CA ILE A 230 -0.20 7.33 -2.36
C ILE A 230 -1.16 6.40 -1.61
N GLU A 231 -0.71 5.21 -1.22
CA GLU A 231 -1.53 4.26 -0.44
C GLU A 231 -2.00 4.88 0.89
N GLU A 232 -1.10 5.53 1.63
CA GLU A 232 -1.44 6.25 2.87
C GLU A 232 -2.42 7.42 2.62
N SER A 233 -2.21 8.17 1.54
CA SER A 233 -3.12 9.25 1.13
C SER A 233 -4.52 8.72 0.81
N LEU A 234 -4.63 7.61 0.09
CA LEU A 234 -5.90 6.97 -0.22
C LEU A 234 -6.62 6.51 1.05
N ILE A 235 -5.90 5.83 1.96
CA ILE A 235 -6.46 5.37 3.23
C ILE A 235 -6.96 6.55 4.07
N THR A 236 -6.26 7.68 4.08
CA THR A 236 -6.61 8.82 4.95
C THR A 236 -7.66 9.75 4.36
N SER A 237 -7.61 10.03 3.06
CA SER A 237 -8.39 11.11 2.44
C SER A 237 -9.59 10.64 1.62
N TRP A 238 -9.58 9.41 1.11
CA TRP A 238 -10.55 8.96 0.11
C TRP A 238 -11.96 8.74 0.69
N LYS A 239 -13.00 9.30 0.06
CA LYS A 239 -14.39 9.22 0.54
C LYS A 239 -15.28 8.54 -0.48
N ASN A 240 -16.50 8.19 -0.08
CA ASN A 240 -17.49 7.57 -0.98
C ASN A 240 -17.87 8.47 -2.16
N THR A 241 -17.65 9.78 -2.05
CA THR A 241 -17.93 10.78 -3.09
C THR A 241 -16.68 11.15 -3.90
N SER A 242 -15.53 10.51 -3.65
CA SER A 242 -14.29 10.79 -4.37
C SER A 242 -14.38 10.32 -5.83
N PRO A 243 -13.69 11.00 -6.77
CA PRO A 243 -13.69 10.63 -8.18
C PRO A 243 -13.07 9.24 -8.38
N LEU A 244 -13.52 8.43 -9.33
CA LEU A 244 -13.03 7.05 -9.54
C LEU A 244 -11.67 6.95 -10.27
N TYR A 245 -10.80 7.95 -10.13
CA TYR A 245 -9.47 8.01 -10.73
C TYR A 245 -8.47 8.73 -9.80
N LEU A 246 -7.18 8.43 -9.96
CA LEU A 246 -6.10 9.07 -9.21
C LEU A 246 -5.60 10.30 -9.95
N ASN A 247 -5.61 11.47 -9.31
CA ASN A 247 -4.94 12.65 -9.84
C ASN A 247 -3.43 12.52 -9.59
N MET A 248 -2.66 12.19 -10.63
CA MET A 248 -1.23 11.94 -10.46
C MET A 248 -0.41 13.23 -10.29
N ASP A 249 -0.91 14.40 -10.71
CA ASP A 249 -0.20 15.68 -10.50
C ASP A 249 -0.13 16.06 -9.02
N GLU A 250 -1.24 15.87 -8.29
CA GLU A 250 -1.29 16.10 -6.84
C GLU A 250 -0.41 15.11 -6.07
N LEU A 251 -0.26 13.90 -6.59
CA LEU A 251 0.37 12.78 -5.88
C LEU A 251 1.87 12.62 -6.15
N LEU A 252 2.33 12.91 -7.37
CA LEU A 252 3.74 12.71 -7.76
C LEU A 252 4.54 14.01 -7.87
N GLY A 253 3.86 15.16 -7.83
CA GLY A 253 4.44 16.42 -8.28
C GLY A 253 4.74 16.40 -9.78
N THR A 254 5.13 17.54 -10.33
CA THR A 254 5.41 17.69 -11.77
C THR A 254 6.74 17.04 -12.16
N ASN A 255 6.82 15.71 -12.12
CA ASN A 255 7.91 14.94 -12.74
C ASN A 255 7.40 14.18 -13.96
N PRO A 256 7.06 14.90 -15.05
CA PRO A 256 6.60 14.26 -16.27
C PRO A 256 7.75 13.48 -16.89
N LEU A 257 7.42 12.36 -17.55
CA LEU A 257 8.33 11.52 -18.33
C LEU A 257 9.49 12.37 -18.95
N PRO A 258 10.78 12.28 -18.57
CA PRO A 258 11.83 13.08 -19.21
C PRO A 258 11.72 13.09 -20.74
N ILE A 259 11.89 14.25 -21.36
CA ILE A 259 12.07 14.36 -22.82
C ILE A 259 13.50 14.84 -23.02
N ASN A 260 14.37 13.96 -23.49
CA ASN A 260 15.71 14.35 -23.87
C ASN A 260 15.69 14.83 -25.33
N PRO A 261 16.13 16.07 -25.63
CA PRO A 261 16.18 16.59 -26.99
C PRO A 261 17.13 15.81 -27.91
N HIS A 262 18.03 15.00 -27.34
CA HIS A 262 18.98 14.17 -28.09
C HIS A 262 18.48 12.75 -28.37
N TRP A 263 17.24 12.41 -28.01
CA TRP A 263 16.69 11.10 -28.33
C TRP A 263 16.50 10.90 -29.84
N ARG A 264 16.91 9.72 -30.31
CA ARG A 264 16.63 9.22 -31.66
C ARG A 264 15.31 8.45 -31.65
N TYR A 265 14.62 8.49 -32.78
CA TYR A 265 13.34 7.83 -33.01
C TYR A 265 13.39 7.00 -34.31
N PRO A 266 12.62 5.90 -34.43
CA PRO A 266 11.65 5.37 -33.47
C PRO A 266 12.31 4.81 -32.21
N LYS A 267 11.59 4.81 -31.09
CA LYS A 267 12.08 4.35 -29.79
C LYS A 267 11.04 3.52 -29.06
N VAL A 268 11.44 2.39 -28.52
CA VAL A 268 10.62 1.63 -27.57
C VAL A 268 10.73 2.29 -26.20
N ALA A 269 9.62 2.50 -25.51
CA ALA A 269 9.58 2.98 -24.13
C ALA A 269 8.62 2.10 -23.32
N VAL A 270 8.91 1.93 -22.03
CA VAL A 270 7.98 1.30 -21.09
C VAL A 270 7.36 2.39 -20.24
N VAL A 271 6.08 2.61 -20.44
CA VAL A 271 5.26 3.48 -19.58
C VAL A 271 4.35 2.61 -18.74
N CYS A 272 3.80 3.14 -17.66
CA CYS A 272 2.85 2.41 -16.84
C CYS A 272 1.60 3.26 -16.57
N LEU A 273 0.45 2.59 -16.57
CA LEU A 273 -0.76 3.14 -15.98
C LEU A 273 -0.72 2.82 -14.47
N PRO A 274 -0.72 3.82 -13.58
CA PRO A 274 -0.92 3.59 -12.16
C PRO A 274 -2.30 2.95 -11.92
N VAL A 275 -2.35 1.86 -11.16
CA VAL A 275 -3.58 1.18 -10.77
C VAL A 275 -3.57 1.01 -9.26
N ALA A 276 -4.50 1.67 -8.58
CA ALA A 276 -4.72 1.44 -7.15
C ALA A 276 -5.99 0.62 -6.92
N VAL A 277 -5.90 -0.30 -5.95
CA VAL A 277 -7.04 -1.03 -5.42
C VAL A 277 -7.29 -0.52 -4.00
N LEU A 278 -8.50 -0.06 -3.73
CA LEU A 278 -8.91 0.49 -2.44
C LEU A 278 -10.15 -0.26 -1.95
N GLY A 279 -10.15 -0.71 -0.70
CA GLY A 279 -11.16 -1.66 -0.24
C GLY A 279 -10.82 -2.34 1.06
N CYS A 280 -11.64 -3.33 1.43
CA CYS A 280 -11.35 -4.14 2.60
C CYS A 280 -10.13 -5.03 2.33
N ALA A 281 -9.36 -5.37 3.35
CA ALA A 281 -8.07 -6.04 3.17
C ALA A 281 -8.18 -7.33 2.35
N PHE A 282 -9.19 -8.15 2.64
CA PHE A 282 -9.40 -9.41 1.92
C PHE A 282 -9.74 -9.21 0.43
N ASP A 283 -10.69 -8.31 0.12
CA ASP A 283 -11.06 -8.02 -1.27
C ASP A 283 -9.90 -7.36 -2.01
N CYS A 284 -9.23 -6.39 -1.39
CA CYS A 284 -8.05 -5.72 -1.93
C CYS A 284 -6.94 -6.70 -2.28
N GLU A 285 -6.57 -7.60 -1.36
CA GLU A 285 -5.56 -8.63 -1.60
C GLU A 285 -5.98 -9.54 -2.77
N THR A 286 -7.24 -9.99 -2.80
CA THR A 286 -7.75 -10.88 -3.85
C THR A 286 -7.68 -10.23 -5.23
N ILE A 287 -8.18 -9.00 -5.34
CA ILE A 287 -8.21 -8.22 -6.58
C ILE A 287 -6.79 -7.90 -7.04
N THR A 288 -5.91 -7.52 -6.11
CA THR A 288 -4.51 -7.21 -6.43
C THR A 288 -3.79 -8.45 -6.96
N VAL A 289 -4.02 -9.63 -6.37
CA VAL A 289 -3.46 -10.90 -6.85
C VAL A 289 -4.01 -11.27 -8.24
N GLN A 290 -5.29 -11.01 -8.51
CA GLN A 290 -5.87 -11.25 -9.83
C GLN A 290 -5.25 -10.31 -10.87
N LEU A 291 -5.27 -9.00 -10.62
CA LEU A 291 -4.76 -7.97 -11.53
C LEU A 291 -3.25 -8.08 -11.79
N SER A 292 -2.46 -8.48 -10.78
CA SER A 292 -1.02 -8.69 -10.94
C SER A 292 -0.66 -9.95 -11.74
N ARG A 293 -1.61 -10.87 -11.91
CA ARG A 293 -1.43 -12.13 -12.67
C ARG A 293 -2.06 -12.10 -14.05
N THR A 294 -2.79 -11.03 -14.37
CA THR A 294 -3.47 -10.80 -15.65
C THR A 294 -2.48 -10.95 -16.81
N GLU A 295 -2.76 -11.85 -17.74
CA GLU A 295 -1.95 -12.01 -18.95
C GLU A 295 -2.25 -10.90 -19.94
N CYS A 296 -1.41 -10.73 -20.98
CA CYS A 296 -1.63 -9.67 -21.98
C CYS A 296 -2.98 -9.81 -22.73
N SER A 297 -3.51 -11.03 -22.81
CA SER A 297 -4.84 -11.33 -23.36
C SER A 297 -5.99 -10.81 -22.50
N ASP A 298 -5.76 -10.67 -21.20
CA ASP A 298 -6.77 -10.31 -20.20
C ASP A 298 -6.77 -8.79 -19.94
N LEU A 299 -6.10 -8.05 -20.83
CA LEU A 299 -5.97 -6.61 -20.77
C LEU A 299 -6.87 -5.97 -21.83
N PRO A 300 -7.44 -4.77 -21.58
CA PRO A 300 -8.13 -3.96 -22.58
C PRO A 300 -7.19 -3.42 -23.69
N MET A 301 -6.52 -4.32 -24.43
CA MET A 301 -5.53 -3.98 -25.45
C MET A 301 -6.14 -3.22 -26.63
N GLU A 302 -7.40 -3.48 -26.96
CA GLU A 302 -8.10 -2.75 -28.01
C GLU A 302 -8.31 -1.28 -27.63
N ILE A 303 -8.74 -1.00 -26.40
CA ILE A 303 -8.90 0.36 -25.88
C ILE A 303 -7.56 1.10 -25.93
N TRP A 304 -6.48 0.45 -25.51
CA TRP A 304 -5.14 1.05 -25.59
C TRP A 304 -4.66 1.29 -27.02
N ARG A 305 -4.90 0.36 -27.96
CA ARG A 305 -4.56 0.56 -29.38
C ARG A 305 -5.30 1.77 -29.95
N ASN A 306 -6.59 1.88 -29.65
CA ASN A 306 -7.42 3.00 -30.11
C ASN A 306 -6.97 4.33 -29.49
N TYR A 307 -6.58 4.33 -28.22
CA TYR A 307 -6.02 5.51 -27.55
C TYR A 307 -4.68 5.96 -28.16
N PHE A 308 -3.77 5.03 -28.44
CA PHE A 308 -2.44 5.37 -28.95
C PHE A 308 -2.39 5.68 -30.46
N HIS A 309 -3.28 5.08 -31.26
CA HIS A 309 -3.29 5.19 -32.72
C HIS A 309 -3.32 6.65 -33.24
N PRO A 310 -4.18 7.56 -32.74
CA PRO A 310 -4.18 8.97 -33.15
C PRO A 310 -2.87 9.71 -32.89
N TYR A 311 -2.02 9.20 -32.00
CA TYR A 311 -0.76 9.81 -31.62
C TYR A 311 0.44 9.23 -32.39
N GLY A 312 0.21 8.29 -33.30
CA GLY A 312 1.27 7.59 -34.03
C GLY A 312 2.17 6.76 -33.10
N ILE A 313 1.59 6.28 -31.99
CA ILE A 313 2.22 5.42 -30.99
C ILE A 313 1.66 4.02 -31.18
N GLU A 314 2.53 3.03 -31.19
CA GLU A 314 2.14 1.63 -31.34
C GLU A 314 2.42 0.87 -30.05
N LEU A 315 1.55 -0.07 -29.69
CA LEU A 315 1.84 -1.00 -28.61
C LEU A 315 2.83 -2.05 -29.08
N TYR A 316 3.91 -2.22 -28.35
CA TYR A 316 4.87 -3.28 -28.62
C TYR A 316 4.25 -4.63 -28.22
N PRO A 317 4.30 -5.68 -29.07
CA PRO A 317 3.60 -6.94 -28.83
C PRO A 317 4.24 -7.87 -27.77
N GLY A 318 5.34 -7.46 -27.14
CA GLY A 318 5.96 -8.18 -26.01
C GLY A 318 5.25 -7.92 -24.67
N LYS A 319 5.46 -8.80 -23.68
CA LYS A 319 4.89 -8.59 -22.33
C LYS A 319 5.61 -7.43 -21.64
N GLY A 320 4.87 -6.41 -21.19
CA GLY A 320 5.44 -5.26 -20.45
C GLY A 320 6.27 -5.67 -19.23
N ALA A 321 5.89 -6.76 -18.56
CA ALA A 321 6.61 -7.32 -17.43
C ALA A 321 8.03 -7.83 -17.79
N ASP A 322 8.22 -8.38 -19.00
CA ASP A 322 9.52 -8.89 -19.44
C ASP A 322 10.55 -7.75 -19.56
N PHE A 323 10.09 -6.54 -19.92
CA PHE A 323 10.93 -5.34 -19.98
C PHE A 323 11.28 -4.78 -18.59
N ALA A 324 10.36 -4.84 -17.63
CA ALA A 324 10.61 -4.39 -16.27
C ALA A 324 11.58 -5.33 -15.53
N VAL A 325 11.37 -6.66 -15.65
CA VAL A 325 12.18 -7.70 -15.01
C VAL A 325 13.61 -7.73 -15.53
N ALA A 326 13.83 -7.45 -16.82
CA ALA A 326 15.17 -7.44 -17.41
C ALA A 326 15.94 -6.11 -17.19
N GLY A 327 15.46 -5.22 -16.31
CA GLY A 327 16.16 -3.96 -15.96
C GLY A 327 16.26 -2.96 -17.12
N TYR A 328 15.47 -3.16 -18.18
CA TYR A 328 15.53 -2.34 -19.39
C TYR A 328 15.04 -0.91 -19.16
N THR A 329 14.34 -0.61 -18.07
CA THR A 329 13.88 0.76 -17.74
C THR A 329 15.04 1.79 -17.73
N LYS A 330 16.24 1.39 -17.28
CA LYS A 330 17.45 2.22 -17.29
C LYS A 330 18.22 2.16 -18.62
N HIS A 331 18.20 1.03 -19.32
CA HIS A 331 18.99 0.78 -20.55
C HIS A 331 18.30 1.18 -21.86
N ILE A 332 16.96 1.28 -21.87
CA ILE A 332 16.17 1.77 -23.01
C ILE A 332 16.54 3.21 -23.39
N HIS A 333 17.22 3.94 -22.50
CA HIS A 333 17.64 5.30 -22.77
C HIS A 333 18.64 5.42 -23.94
N ASN A 334 19.41 4.36 -24.27
CA ASN A 334 20.52 4.46 -25.23
C ASN A 334 20.64 3.36 -26.31
N GLU A 335 19.94 2.20 -26.27
CA GLU A 335 20.41 1.03 -27.06
C GLU A 335 19.38 0.18 -27.82
N ILE A 336 18.11 0.57 -27.96
CA ILE A 336 17.22 -0.13 -28.92
C ILE A 336 17.32 0.57 -30.28
N GLU A 337 18.51 0.49 -30.88
CA GLU A 337 18.73 0.73 -32.31
C GLU A 337 18.70 -0.59 -33.10
N ARG A 338 18.35 -1.72 -32.45
CA ARG A 338 18.35 -3.05 -33.08
C ARG A 338 16.99 -3.41 -33.64
N ASP A 339 16.95 -3.48 -34.97
CA ASP A 339 16.07 -4.27 -35.83
C ASP A 339 14.70 -4.57 -35.20
N LEU A 340 13.78 -3.61 -35.33
CA LEU A 340 12.37 -3.90 -35.16
C LEU A 340 12.03 -5.08 -36.10
N PRO A 341 11.46 -6.19 -35.58
CA PRO A 341 11.06 -7.29 -36.43
C PRO A 341 10.12 -6.78 -37.52
N SER A 342 10.32 -7.25 -38.74
CA SER A 342 9.45 -6.91 -39.87
C SER A 342 7.99 -7.22 -39.54
N GLU A 343 7.01 -6.57 -40.18
CA GLU A 343 5.57 -6.86 -39.96
C GLU A 343 5.26 -8.37 -39.98
N ASN A 344 5.94 -9.11 -40.86
CA ASN A 344 5.83 -10.56 -40.99
C ASN A 344 6.33 -11.35 -39.76
N GLU A 345 7.29 -10.82 -39.01
CA GLU A 345 7.80 -11.41 -37.77
C GLU A 345 6.90 -11.07 -36.57
N LEU A 346 6.34 -9.86 -36.54
CA LEU A 346 5.32 -9.46 -35.56
C LEU A 346 4.05 -10.34 -35.66
N HIS A 347 3.71 -10.80 -36.87
CA HIS A 347 2.63 -11.76 -37.09
C HIS A 347 2.94 -13.19 -36.58
N LYS A 348 4.22 -13.59 -36.50
CA LYS A 348 4.62 -14.91 -35.99
C LYS A 348 4.53 -15.02 -34.46
N PHE A 349 4.67 -13.91 -33.74
CA PHE A 349 4.46 -13.85 -32.29
C PHE A 349 2.98 -13.96 -31.86
N ARG A 350 2.03 -13.99 -32.82
CA ARG A 350 0.59 -14.18 -32.55
C ARG A 350 0.19 -15.64 -32.29
N GLN A 351 1.11 -16.61 -32.29
CA GLN A 351 0.84 -17.99 -31.89
C GLN A 351 1.83 -18.45 -30.81
N PRO A 352 1.38 -19.18 -29.77
CA PRO A 352 2.26 -19.56 -28.67
C PRO A 352 3.16 -20.73 -29.09
N PRO A 353 4.42 -20.77 -28.64
CA PRO A 353 4.66 -21.33 -27.31
C PRO A 353 5.87 -20.71 -26.57
N HIS A 354 5.80 -20.61 -25.24
CA HIS A 354 6.62 -21.42 -24.35
C HIS A 354 6.34 -21.07 -22.88
N ARG A 355 6.19 -22.15 -22.11
CA ARG A 355 6.12 -22.19 -20.66
C ARG A 355 7.49 -21.83 -20.07
N GLU A 356 7.45 -21.44 -18.79
CA GLU A 356 8.55 -21.16 -17.88
C GLU A 356 9.10 -19.73 -17.98
N TYR A 357 8.61 -18.84 -17.13
CA TYR A 357 9.41 -17.94 -16.27
C TYR A 357 8.43 -17.29 -15.27
N ILE A 358 8.14 -18.01 -14.18
CA ILE A 358 7.56 -17.42 -12.97
C ILE A 358 8.72 -17.25 -12.00
N TRP A 359 9.23 -16.04 -11.85
CA TRP A 359 10.04 -15.68 -10.68
C TRP A 359 9.46 -14.43 -10.04
N ARG A 360 9.09 -14.62 -8.77
CA ARG A 360 8.53 -13.64 -7.83
C ARG A 360 9.46 -12.43 -7.71
N ILE A 361 8.88 -11.23 -7.73
CA ILE A 361 9.49 -10.08 -7.06
C ILE A 361 8.82 -9.98 -5.68
N LYS A 362 9.67 -9.94 -4.65
CA LYS A 362 9.33 -9.82 -3.23
C LYS A 362 8.95 -8.40 -2.87
#